data_AF-C3YJI6-F1
#
_entry.id   AF-C3YJI6-F1
#
_cell.length_a   1.000
_cell.length_b   1.000
_cell.length_c   1.000
_cell.angle_alpha   90.00
_cell.angle_beta   90.00
_cell.angle_gamma   90.00
#
_symmetry.space_group_name_H-M   'P 1'
#
loop_
_entity.id
_entity.type
_entity.pdbx_description
1 polymer ?
#
loop_
_entity_poly.entity_id
_entity_poly.type
_entity_poly.pdbx_seq_one_letter_code
_entity_poly.pdbx_strand_id
1 'polypeptide(L)'
;MSFMEIPSSKENVTVPWVQEVLSRYFSKQGNTEDAQVVVKSLESQGTVGPGQGFLSNRIALVATGTVGDTPLTTNLMVKMSTDDPAVCKLVHDLRFDSIEVNYYNLIVPALRSEVERLEGTGSKVMRSGEEEDAAVPLPVPRCYHAAYDKSTGKSVLVLENLQSKRFFTKRFSDGLGLEDIKLTVSALAKLHAISYSGMQRGQLPSSGFDWLFDASEEAAKSAITQAFHDGVGQFETAFPDQSELASLLRRLGERVPGILGNEEEGPFMVLCHGDCWANNIMFKVNDAGVPIDAMLVDWQCVRRASPTSDLAFLLLSSTDRTLRHQHIDNILAHYYSILTETVNKCGLELSPYSLDMLHAEYHAERVSGLIQCMASYDCFVADQACMERLRDSVEELRESNLV
;
A
#
# COMPACT_ATOMS: atom_id res chain seq x y z
N MET A 1 -19.63 -18.50 -14.70
CA MET A 1 -18.89 -19.01 -13.53
C MET A 1 -19.80 -18.92 -12.32
N SER A 2 -19.88 -19.94 -11.46
CA SER A 2 -20.75 -19.86 -10.28
C SER A 2 -20.25 -18.77 -9.33
N PHE A 3 -21.18 -18.05 -8.71
CA PHE A 3 -20.89 -17.11 -7.63
C PHE A 3 -20.21 -17.87 -6.49
N MET A 4 -19.04 -17.41 -6.06
CA MET A 4 -18.39 -17.91 -4.84
C MET A 4 -18.86 -17.01 -3.71
N GLU A 5 -19.40 -17.61 -2.66
CA GLU A 5 -19.87 -16.88 -1.49
C GLU A 5 -18.69 -16.20 -0.77
N ILE A 6 -18.87 -14.93 -0.41
CA ILE A 6 -17.89 -14.17 0.37
C ILE A 6 -18.07 -14.56 1.84
N PRO A 7 -17.02 -15.11 2.50
CA PRO A 7 -17.12 -15.52 3.89
C PRO A 7 -17.39 -14.31 4.77
N SER A 8 -18.38 -14.42 5.66
CA SER A 8 -18.69 -13.36 6.63
C SER A 8 -17.90 -13.46 7.94
N SER A 9 -17.29 -14.61 8.20
CA SER A 9 -16.47 -14.83 9.39
C SER A 9 -15.40 -15.89 9.13
N LYS A 10 -14.48 -16.05 10.08
CA LYS A 10 -13.44 -17.09 10.06
C LYS A 10 -14.04 -18.49 9.90
N GLU A 11 -15.18 -18.76 10.52
CA GLU A 11 -15.87 -20.04 10.49
C GLU A 11 -16.37 -20.40 9.08
N ASN A 12 -16.59 -19.40 8.22
CA ASN A 12 -16.99 -19.61 6.83
C ASN A 12 -15.80 -19.96 5.91
N VAL A 13 -14.56 -19.72 6.36
CA VAL A 13 -13.35 -20.07 5.62
C VAL A 13 -13.02 -21.55 5.82
N THR A 14 -13.71 -22.39 5.04
CA THR A 14 -13.66 -23.86 5.15
C THR A 14 -12.74 -24.50 4.10
N VAL A 15 -12.40 -25.78 4.29
CA VAL A 15 -11.62 -26.56 3.30
C VAL A 15 -12.25 -26.52 1.89
N PRO A 16 -13.56 -26.78 1.70
CA PRO A 16 -14.18 -26.68 0.38
C PRO A 16 -14.06 -25.29 -0.24
N TRP A 17 -14.20 -24.23 0.56
CA TRP A 17 -14.09 -22.85 0.08
C TRP A 17 -12.67 -22.52 -0.37
N VAL A 18 -11.65 -22.86 0.43
CA VAL A 18 -10.24 -22.67 0.08
C VAL A 18 -9.86 -23.50 -1.16
N GLN A 19 -10.39 -24.72 -1.29
CA GLN A 19 -10.17 -25.54 -2.48
C GLN A 19 -10.73 -24.89 -3.75
N GLU A 20 -11.93 -24.29 -3.69
CA GLU A 20 -12.50 -23.57 -4.83
C GLU A 20 -11.66 -22.33 -5.16
N VAL A 21 -11.19 -21.57 -4.15
CA VAL A 21 -10.25 -20.44 -4.34
C VAL A 21 -9.00 -20.87 -5.09
N LEU A 22 -8.33 -21.91 -4.60
CA LEU A 22 -7.08 -22.39 -5.19
C LEU A 22 -7.31 -23.02 -6.57
N SER A 23 -8.41 -23.75 -6.76
CA SER A 23 -8.83 -24.27 -8.08
C SER A 23 -8.93 -23.15 -9.09
N ARG A 24 -9.69 -22.10 -8.78
CA ARG A 24 -9.85 -20.94 -9.68
C ARG A 24 -8.53 -20.23 -9.96
N TYR A 25 -7.66 -20.10 -8.96
CA TYR A 25 -6.35 -19.49 -9.13
C TYR A 25 -5.46 -20.29 -10.09
N PHE A 26 -5.28 -21.60 -9.85
CA PHE A 26 -4.44 -22.44 -10.69
C PHE A 26 -5.00 -22.63 -12.10
N SER A 27 -6.32 -22.68 -12.28
CA SER A 27 -6.93 -22.72 -13.62
C SER A 27 -6.64 -21.47 -14.45
N LYS A 28 -6.55 -20.28 -13.83
CA LYS A 28 -6.23 -19.02 -14.53
C LYS A 28 -4.78 -18.92 -14.99
N GLN A 29 -3.84 -19.62 -14.33
CA GLN A 29 -2.40 -19.55 -14.63
C GLN A 29 -1.96 -20.41 -15.83
N GLY A 30 -2.90 -21.05 -16.55
CA GLY A 30 -2.65 -21.54 -17.90
C GLY A 30 -1.71 -22.75 -18.01
N ASN A 31 -1.84 -23.76 -17.14
CA ASN A 31 -1.09 -25.00 -17.37
C ASN A 31 -1.78 -26.31 -16.97
N THR A 32 -3.10 -26.34 -16.80
CA THR A 32 -3.89 -27.58 -16.68
C THR A 32 -5.39 -27.24 -16.71
N GLU A 33 -6.09 -27.57 -17.78
CA GLU A 33 -7.56 -27.73 -17.70
C GLU A 33 -7.95 -28.88 -16.73
N ASP A 34 -6.97 -29.66 -16.25
CA ASP A 34 -7.12 -30.89 -15.45
C ASP A 34 -6.47 -30.89 -14.04
N ALA A 35 -5.96 -29.76 -13.52
CA ALA A 35 -5.38 -29.78 -12.16
C ALA A 35 -6.51 -29.83 -11.14
N GLN A 36 -6.84 -31.05 -10.72
CA GLN A 36 -7.66 -31.27 -9.55
C GLN A 36 -6.89 -30.78 -8.32
N VAL A 37 -7.20 -29.57 -7.88
CA VAL A 37 -6.74 -29.07 -6.59
C VAL A 37 -7.54 -29.78 -5.52
N VAL A 38 -6.85 -30.50 -4.63
CA VAL A 38 -7.45 -31.17 -3.49
C VAL A 38 -6.84 -30.60 -2.23
N VAL A 39 -7.63 -29.88 -1.44
CA VAL A 39 -7.20 -29.40 -0.12
C VAL A 39 -7.61 -30.45 0.92
N LYS A 40 -6.62 -31.02 1.61
CA LYS A 40 -6.82 -32.09 2.60
C LYS A 40 -6.99 -31.53 4.01
N SER A 41 -6.29 -30.46 4.34
CA SER A 41 -6.41 -29.80 5.64
C SER A 41 -6.22 -28.30 5.53
N LEU A 42 -6.79 -27.61 6.51
CA LEU A 42 -6.67 -26.18 6.70
C LEU A 42 -6.35 -25.93 8.19
N GLU A 43 -5.14 -25.46 8.46
CA GLU A 43 -4.69 -25.15 9.82
C GLU A 43 -4.72 -23.63 10.04
N SER A 44 -5.39 -23.17 11.11
CA SER A 44 -5.37 -21.75 11.46
C SER A 44 -4.14 -21.42 12.29
N GLN A 45 -3.36 -20.44 11.83
CA GLN A 45 -2.20 -19.89 12.52
C GLN A 45 -2.58 -18.71 13.44
N GLY A 46 -3.88 -18.47 13.64
CA GLY A 46 -4.40 -17.35 14.43
C GLY A 46 -4.79 -16.12 13.62
N THR A 47 -5.06 -15.04 14.33
CA THR A 47 -5.40 -13.72 13.78
C THR A 47 -4.12 -12.98 13.43
N VAL A 48 -4.10 -12.26 12.30
CA VAL A 48 -2.92 -11.48 11.87
C VAL A 48 -3.11 -10.02 12.30
N GLY A 49 -2.22 -9.54 13.17
CA GLY A 49 -2.27 -8.18 13.75
C GLY A 49 -3.15 -8.08 15.01
N PRO A 50 -2.91 -7.07 15.88
CA PRO A 50 -3.72 -6.86 17.09
C PRO A 50 -5.07 -6.23 16.73
N GLY A 51 -6.18 -6.91 17.03
CA GLY A 51 -7.55 -6.58 16.57
C GLY A 51 -8.21 -5.29 17.09
N GLN A 52 -7.48 -4.22 17.41
CA GLN A 52 -8.05 -2.88 17.64
C GLN A 52 -7.49 -1.90 16.61
N GLY A 53 -8.37 -1.20 15.89
CA GLY A 53 -8.01 -0.15 14.92
C GLY A 53 -7.80 -0.61 13.47
N PHE A 54 -7.94 -1.90 13.15
CA PHE A 54 -7.88 -2.37 11.76
C PHE A 54 -9.24 -2.28 11.08
N LEU A 55 -9.26 -1.84 9.82
CA LEU A 55 -10.46 -1.71 9.00
C LEU A 55 -11.04 -3.06 8.53
N SER A 56 -10.40 -4.18 8.90
CA SER A 56 -10.66 -5.51 8.37
C SER A 56 -10.31 -6.61 9.37
N ASN A 57 -11.01 -7.74 9.29
CA ASN A 57 -10.65 -8.98 9.97
C ASN A 57 -9.58 -9.74 9.16
N ARG A 58 -8.50 -10.22 9.80
CA ARG A 58 -7.41 -10.94 9.13
C ARG A 58 -7.08 -12.27 9.81
N ILE A 59 -7.04 -13.36 9.04
CA ILE A 59 -6.66 -14.68 9.55
C ILE A 59 -5.51 -15.27 8.73
N ALA A 60 -4.57 -15.92 9.40
CA ALA A 60 -3.52 -16.70 8.75
C ALA A 60 -3.91 -18.18 8.74
N LEU A 61 -3.71 -18.81 7.59
CA LEU A 61 -4.07 -20.19 7.33
C LEU A 61 -2.94 -20.91 6.59
N VAL A 62 -2.79 -22.21 6.85
CA VAL A 62 -1.95 -23.11 6.04
C VAL A 62 -2.86 -24.15 5.41
N ALA A 63 -2.95 -24.12 4.08
CA ALA A 63 -3.67 -25.12 3.31
C ALA A 63 -2.69 -26.19 2.84
N THR A 64 -2.95 -27.47 3.15
CA THR A 64 -2.16 -28.60 2.64
C THR A 64 -3.02 -29.50 1.75
N GLY A 65 -2.43 -30.05 0.70
CA GLY A 65 -3.19 -30.70 -0.34
C GLY A 65 -2.35 -31.24 -1.49
N THR A 66 -2.96 -31.30 -2.67
CA THR A 66 -2.29 -31.59 -3.94
C THR A 66 -2.83 -30.73 -5.07
N VAL A 67 -2.02 -30.52 -6.09
CA VAL A 67 -2.41 -30.01 -7.41
C VAL A 67 -2.04 -31.09 -8.42
N GLY A 68 -3.03 -31.84 -8.90
CA GLY A 68 -2.76 -33.14 -9.56
C GLY A 68 -2.04 -34.08 -8.59
N ASP A 69 -0.90 -34.63 -9.01
CA ASP A 69 -0.06 -35.50 -8.17
C ASP A 69 0.98 -34.75 -7.33
N THR A 70 1.08 -33.42 -7.48
CA THR A 70 2.11 -32.63 -6.79
C THR A 70 1.61 -32.19 -5.41
N PRO A 71 2.37 -32.42 -4.32
CA PRO A 71 2.03 -31.89 -3.00
C PRO A 71 1.89 -30.36 -3.01
N LEU A 72 0.84 -29.87 -2.35
CA LEU A 72 0.56 -28.45 -2.20
C LEU A 72 0.67 -28.07 -0.73
N THR A 73 1.44 -27.03 -0.43
CA THR A 73 1.41 -26.33 0.86
C THR A 73 1.38 -24.83 0.58
N THR A 74 0.29 -24.17 0.97
CA THR A 74 0.07 -22.75 0.68
C THR A 74 -0.21 -22.00 1.97
N ASN A 75 0.65 -21.03 2.27
CA ASN A 75 0.47 -20.11 3.39
C ASN A 75 -0.39 -18.92 2.93
N LEU A 76 -1.57 -18.77 3.52
CA LEU A 76 -2.59 -17.79 3.11
C LEU A 76 -2.86 -16.79 4.23
N MET A 77 -3.08 -15.54 3.84
CA MET A 77 -3.69 -14.50 4.66
C MET A 77 -5.05 -14.17 4.05
N VAL A 78 -6.12 -14.31 4.83
CA VAL A 78 -7.48 -13.97 4.39
C VAL A 78 -7.90 -12.69 5.12
N LYS A 79 -8.12 -11.61 4.36
CA LYS A 79 -8.65 -10.32 4.81
C LYS A 79 -10.13 -10.28 4.45
N MET A 80 -10.99 -10.00 5.43
CA MET A 80 -12.45 -9.91 5.27
C MET A 80 -12.93 -8.59 5.86
N SER A 81 -14.08 -8.09 5.41
CA SER A 81 -14.72 -6.93 6.01
C SER A 81 -14.93 -7.13 7.52
N THR A 82 -14.86 -6.04 8.27
CA THR A 82 -15.21 -6.03 9.69
C THR A 82 -16.73 -6.10 9.88
N ASP A 83 -17.17 -6.48 11.07
CA ASP A 83 -18.59 -6.42 11.48
C ASP A 83 -18.87 -5.18 12.36
N ASP A 84 -17.86 -4.35 12.66
CA ASP A 84 -18.03 -3.10 13.41
C ASP A 84 -18.81 -2.08 12.58
N PRO A 85 -20.02 -1.65 13.01
CA PRO A 85 -20.86 -0.76 12.19
C PRO A 85 -20.25 0.60 11.86
N ALA A 86 -19.43 1.17 12.76
CA ALA A 86 -18.82 2.47 12.54
C ALA A 86 -17.72 2.37 11.48
N VAL A 87 -16.90 1.32 11.58
CA VAL A 87 -15.83 1.05 10.61
C VAL A 87 -16.42 0.65 9.26
N CYS A 88 -17.47 -0.17 9.22
CA CYS A 88 -18.18 -0.53 7.99
C CYS A 88 -18.68 0.69 7.23
N LYS A 89 -19.26 1.67 7.94
CA LYS A 89 -19.74 2.90 7.32
C LYS A 89 -18.60 3.67 6.66
N LEU A 90 -17.49 3.85 7.39
CA LEU A 90 -16.31 4.54 6.85
C LEU A 90 -15.74 3.83 5.62
N VAL A 91 -15.53 2.52 5.71
CA VAL A 91 -15.01 1.67 4.61
C VAL A 91 -15.92 1.75 3.39
N HIS A 92 -17.24 1.74 3.59
CA HIS A 92 -18.22 1.87 2.52
C HIS A 92 -18.18 3.27 1.88
N ASP A 93 -18.25 4.33 2.68
CA ASP A 93 -18.32 5.71 2.21
C ASP A 93 -17.04 6.12 1.46
N LEU A 94 -15.88 5.57 1.86
CA LEU A 94 -14.58 5.77 1.20
C LEU A 94 -14.24 4.70 0.16
N ARG A 95 -15.12 3.70 -0.04
CA ARG A 95 -14.99 2.62 -1.02
C ARG A 95 -13.74 1.73 -0.86
N PHE A 96 -13.05 1.77 0.30
CA PHE A 96 -11.77 1.11 0.56
C PHE A 96 -11.71 -0.36 0.13
N ASP A 97 -12.72 -1.15 0.52
CA ASP A 97 -12.82 -2.57 0.18
C ASP A 97 -12.90 -2.79 -1.34
N SER A 98 -13.71 -1.99 -2.03
CA SER A 98 -13.87 -2.11 -3.48
C SER A 98 -12.65 -1.63 -4.25
N ILE A 99 -11.96 -0.61 -3.75
CA ILE A 99 -10.70 -0.10 -4.30
C ILE A 99 -9.62 -1.17 -4.23
N GLU A 100 -9.42 -1.77 -3.05
CA GLU A 100 -8.38 -2.79 -2.86
C GLU A 100 -8.69 -4.06 -3.68
N VAL A 101 -9.95 -4.48 -3.74
CA VAL A 101 -10.37 -5.62 -4.59
C VAL A 101 -10.12 -5.33 -6.07
N ASN A 102 -10.42 -4.12 -6.55
CA ASN A 102 -10.15 -3.72 -7.93
C ASN A 102 -8.65 -3.62 -8.21
N TYR A 103 -7.84 -3.15 -7.26
CA TYR A 103 -6.38 -3.15 -7.38
C TYR A 103 -5.85 -4.55 -7.67
N TYR A 104 -6.22 -5.54 -6.86
CA TYR A 104 -5.76 -6.92 -7.07
C TYR A 104 -6.34 -7.60 -8.32
N ASN A 105 -7.56 -7.24 -8.74
CA ASN A 105 -8.19 -7.85 -9.92
C ASN A 105 -7.82 -7.17 -11.25
N LEU A 106 -7.50 -5.87 -11.25
CA LEU A 106 -7.32 -5.07 -12.47
C LEU A 106 -5.88 -4.57 -12.61
N ILE A 107 -5.28 -4.03 -11.53
CA ILE A 107 -3.97 -3.38 -11.58
C ILE A 107 -2.84 -4.39 -11.47
N VAL A 108 -2.88 -5.28 -10.47
CA VAL A 108 -1.81 -6.25 -10.24
C VAL A 108 -1.56 -7.15 -11.47
N PRO A 109 -2.58 -7.68 -12.18
CA PRO A 109 -2.36 -8.43 -13.41
C PRO A 109 -1.72 -7.59 -14.53
N ALA A 110 -2.11 -6.32 -14.67
CA ALA A 110 -1.52 -5.43 -15.67
C ALA A 110 -0.05 -5.09 -15.33
N LEU A 111 0.27 -4.82 -14.07
CA LEU A 111 1.65 -4.61 -13.61
C LEU A 111 2.51 -5.86 -13.84
N ARG A 112 1.97 -7.05 -13.55
CA ARG A 112 2.67 -8.33 -13.79
C ARG A 112 2.91 -8.57 -15.28
N SER A 113 1.92 -8.30 -16.13
CA SER A 113 2.08 -8.38 -17.58
C SER A 113 3.19 -7.45 -18.09
N GLU A 114 3.30 -6.25 -17.51
CA GLU A 114 4.37 -5.33 -17.85
C GLU A 114 5.74 -5.83 -17.37
N VAL A 115 5.85 -6.44 -16.18
CA VAL A 115 7.08 -7.08 -15.69
C VAL A 115 7.50 -8.26 -16.57
N GLU A 116 6.57 -9.16 -16.91
CA GLU A 116 6.82 -10.31 -17.80
C GLU A 116 7.33 -9.86 -19.18
N ARG A 117 6.84 -8.71 -19.66
CA ARG A 117 7.33 -8.10 -20.91
C ARG A 117 8.80 -7.69 -20.79
N LEU A 118 9.24 -7.17 -19.64
CA LEU A 118 10.65 -6.83 -19.41
C LEU A 118 11.54 -8.07 -19.52
N GLU A 119 11.10 -9.18 -18.94
CA GLU A 119 11.80 -10.47 -18.98
C GLU A 119 11.84 -11.06 -20.40
N GLY A 120 10.73 -10.97 -21.14
CA GLY A 120 10.64 -11.44 -22.53
C GLY A 120 11.56 -10.68 -23.50
N THR A 121 11.99 -9.47 -23.15
CA THR A 121 12.97 -8.69 -23.93
C THR A 121 14.44 -9.05 -23.62
N GLY A 122 14.69 -9.93 -22.65
CA GLY A 122 16.03 -10.38 -22.29
C GLY A 122 16.04 -11.61 -21.39
N SER A 123 16.30 -12.77 -22.01
CA SER A 123 16.69 -14.07 -21.44
C SER A 123 15.63 -15.19 -21.47
N LYS A 124 16.09 -16.38 -21.89
CA LYS A 124 15.31 -17.62 -22.08
C LYS A 124 14.94 -18.25 -20.72
N VAL A 125 13.63 -18.49 -20.54
CA VAL A 125 12.97 -19.63 -19.85
C VAL A 125 13.53 -20.06 -18.48
N MET A 126 12.70 -19.99 -17.43
CA MET A 126 12.49 -21.18 -16.58
C MET A 126 11.09 -21.26 -15.96
N ARG A 127 10.48 -22.43 -16.14
CA ARG A 127 9.30 -22.92 -15.44
C ARG A 127 9.74 -23.44 -14.07
N SER A 128 9.46 -22.69 -13.01
CA SER A 128 9.29 -23.19 -11.65
C SER A 128 8.48 -22.15 -10.87
N GLY A 129 7.51 -22.59 -10.06
CA GLY A 129 6.48 -21.76 -9.43
C GLY A 129 6.95 -20.80 -8.33
N GLU A 130 8.15 -20.24 -8.45
CA GLU A 130 8.70 -19.24 -7.53
C GLU A 130 8.88 -17.92 -8.30
N GLU A 131 8.08 -16.91 -7.93
CA GLU A 131 8.11 -15.54 -8.47
C GLU A 131 9.43 -14.78 -8.17
N GLU A 132 10.44 -15.42 -7.57
CA GLU A 132 11.67 -14.77 -7.10
C GLU A 132 12.68 -14.44 -8.23
N ASP A 133 12.47 -14.92 -9.46
CA ASP A 133 13.41 -14.73 -10.59
C ASP A 133 13.04 -13.58 -11.55
N ALA A 134 12.10 -12.72 -11.16
CA ALA A 134 11.68 -11.60 -12.00
C ALA A 134 12.80 -10.56 -12.18
N ALA A 135 12.99 -10.04 -13.40
CA ALA A 135 14.01 -9.03 -13.70
C ALA A 135 13.79 -7.73 -12.90
N VAL A 136 12.52 -7.44 -12.59
CA VAL A 136 12.09 -6.41 -11.65
C VAL A 136 10.96 -6.98 -10.78
N PRO A 137 11.24 -7.45 -9.55
CA PRO A 137 10.20 -8.02 -8.70
C PRO A 137 9.18 -6.95 -8.32
N LEU A 138 7.90 -7.29 -8.45
CA LEU A 138 6.78 -6.43 -8.05
C LEU A 138 6.62 -6.51 -6.52
N PRO A 139 6.71 -5.40 -5.76
CA PRO A 139 6.69 -5.42 -4.29
C PRO A 139 5.26 -5.51 -3.74
N VAL A 140 4.48 -6.47 -4.23
CA VAL A 140 3.07 -6.69 -3.91
C VAL A 140 2.86 -8.17 -3.61
N PRO A 141 2.16 -8.53 -2.51
CA PRO A 141 1.86 -9.93 -2.22
C PRO A 141 1.10 -10.59 -3.37
N ARG A 142 1.41 -11.86 -3.61
CA ARG A 142 0.59 -12.71 -4.47
C ARG A 142 -0.86 -12.75 -3.96
N CYS A 143 -1.80 -12.50 -4.88
CA CYS A 143 -3.23 -12.61 -4.64
C CYS A 143 -3.77 -13.90 -5.28
N TYR A 144 -4.42 -14.73 -4.48
CA TYR A 144 -5.13 -15.94 -4.91
C TYR A 144 -6.59 -15.65 -5.28
N HIS A 145 -7.22 -14.72 -4.55
CA HIS A 145 -8.61 -14.33 -4.79
C HIS A 145 -8.90 -12.94 -4.23
N ALA A 146 -9.71 -12.18 -4.94
CA ALA A 146 -10.23 -10.89 -4.50
C ALA A 146 -11.68 -10.75 -4.98
N ALA A 147 -12.60 -10.50 -4.06
CA ALA A 147 -14.02 -10.34 -4.38
C ALA A 147 -14.68 -9.27 -3.50
N TYR A 148 -15.64 -8.56 -4.10
CA TYR A 148 -16.49 -7.56 -3.46
C TYR A 148 -17.93 -7.77 -3.90
N ASP A 149 -18.85 -7.90 -2.95
CA ASP A 149 -20.28 -8.01 -3.21
C ASP A 149 -20.96 -6.67 -2.95
N LYS A 150 -21.36 -6.00 -4.03
CA LYS A 150 -22.05 -4.71 -3.98
C LYS A 150 -23.39 -4.75 -3.24
N SER A 151 -24.05 -5.91 -3.18
CA SER A 151 -25.35 -6.04 -2.53
C SER A 151 -25.25 -6.10 -1.01
N THR A 152 -24.16 -6.67 -0.50
CA THR A 152 -23.92 -6.83 0.94
C THR A 152 -22.86 -5.86 1.48
N GLY A 153 -22.09 -5.22 0.60
CA GLY A 153 -20.95 -4.37 0.96
C GLY A 153 -19.74 -5.15 1.50
N LYS A 154 -19.75 -6.49 1.40
CA LYS A 154 -18.70 -7.35 1.95
C LYS A 154 -17.60 -7.63 0.93
N SER A 155 -16.37 -7.75 1.41
CA SER A 155 -15.20 -8.11 0.62
C SER A 155 -14.43 -9.28 1.22
N VAL A 156 -13.65 -9.93 0.37
CA VAL A 156 -12.62 -10.88 0.78
C VAL A 156 -11.39 -10.75 -0.13
N LEU A 157 -10.21 -10.75 0.49
CA LEU A 157 -8.93 -10.95 -0.18
C LEU A 157 -8.26 -12.20 0.39
N VAL A 158 -7.75 -13.04 -0.49
CA VAL A 158 -6.90 -14.19 -0.16
C VAL A 158 -5.53 -13.92 -0.75
N LEU A 159 -4.59 -13.54 0.11
CA LEU A 159 -3.21 -13.20 -0.26
C LEU A 159 -2.25 -14.26 0.25
N GLU A 160 -1.01 -14.27 -0.25
CA GLU A 160 0.05 -15.03 0.39
C GLU A 160 0.37 -14.48 1.78
N ASN A 161 0.61 -15.38 2.74
CA ASN A 161 1.06 -14.97 4.06
C ASN A 161 2.57 -14.72 4.04
N LEU A 162 2.96 -13.44 3.97
CA LEU A 162 4.34 -13.00 3.89
C LEU A 162 5.19 -13.35 5.13
N GLN A 163 4.58 -13.57 6.31
CA GLN A 163 5.32 -14.00 7.50
C GLN A 163 6.00 -15.36 7.29
N SER A 164 5.38 -16.25 6.50
CA SER A 164 5.98 -17.54 6.12
C SER A 164 7.25 -17.38 5.26
N LYS A 165 7.42 -16.21 4.63
CA LYS A 165 8.60 -15.81 3.86
C LYS A 165 9.53 -14.87 4.63
N ARG A 166 9.37 -14.80 5.96
CA ARG A 166 10.17 -13.97 6.89
C ARG A 166 10.04 -12.47 6.63
N PHE A 167 8.89 -12.03 6.13
CA PHE A 167 8.54 -10.62 6.09
C PHE A 167 7.80 -10.23 7.36
N PHE A 168 8.21 -9.15 8.00
CA PHE A 168 7.61 -8.66 9.23
C PHE A 168 7.43 -7.14 9.21
N THR A 169 6.37 -6.66 9.83
CA THR A 169 6.14 -5.23 10.06
C THR A 169 6.95 -4.77 11.27
N LYS A 170 7.54 -3.58 11.20
CA LYS A 170 8.17 -2.94 12.36
C LYS A 170 7.13 -2.23 13.20
N ARG A 171 7.37 -2.07 14.51
CA ARG A 171 6.44 -1.30 15.34
C ARG A 171 6.48 0.15 14.93
N PHE A 172 5.32 0.76 14.72
CA PHE A 172 5.23 2.16 14.30
C PHE A 172 5.93 3.13 15.26
N SER A 173 5.89 2.86 16.57
CA SER A 173 6.54 3.70 17.57
C SER A 173 8.06 3.75 17.44
N ASP A 174 8.69 2.68 16.95
CA ASP A 174 10.14 2.62 16.74
C ASP A 174 10.58 3.53 15.57
N GLY A 175 9.67 3.86 14.65
CA GLY A 175 10.01 4.53 13.39
C GLY A 175 10.81 3.63 12.43
N LEU A 176 11.14 4.19 11.27
CA LEU A 176 11.95 3.53 10.23
C LEU A 176 13.33 4.20 10.15
N GLY A 177 14.38 3.37 10.16
CA GLY A 177 15.76 3.82 9.97
C GLY A 177 16.11 4.01 8.49
N LEU A 178 17.31 4.53 8.22
CA LEU A 178 17.75 4.84 6.86
C LEU A 178 17.72 3.63 5.91
N GLU A 179 18.16 2.46 6.36
CA GLU A 179 18.17 1.25 5.52
C GLU A 179 16.75 0.75 5.24
N ASP A 180 15.81 0.89 6.19
CA ASP A 180 14.40 0.58 5.97
C ASP A 180 13.82 1.49 4.90
N ILE A 181 14.08 2.79 5.01
CA ILE A 181 13.61 3.79 4.04
C ILE A 181 14.20 3.52 2.66
N LYS A 182 15.48 3.18 2.55
CA LYS A 182 16.08 2.81 1.25
C LYS A 182 15.37 1.62 0.61
N LEU A 183 15.05 0.58 1.38
CA LEU A 183 14.30 -0.58 0.87
C LEU A 183 12.89 -0.16 0.43
N THR A 184 12.18 0.61 1.26
CA THR A 184 10.82 1.09 0.95
C THR A 184 10.78 1.98 -0.29
N VAL A 185 11.65 2.99 -0.39
CA VAL A 185 11.66 3.89 -1.56
C VAL A 185 12.15 3.16 -2.81
N SER A 186 12.97 2.11 -2.68
CA SER A 186 13.30 1.23 -3.81
C SER A 186 12.09 0.44 -4.29
N ALA A 187 11.25 -0.07 -3.39
CA ALA A 187 10.00 -0.74 -3.73
C ALA A 187 9.01 0.23 -4.42
N LEU A 188 8.80 1.43 -3.84
CA LEU A 188 7.97 2.47 -4.45
C LEU A 188 8.49 2.89 -5.83
N ALA A 189 9.81 3.09 -5.99
CA ALA A 189 10.39 3.48 -7.27
C ALA A 189 10.14 2.44 -8.37
N LYS A 190 10.29 1.15 -8.07
CA LYS A 190 9.99 0.05 -9.00
C LYS A 190 8.52 0.04 -9.39
N LEU A 191 7.62 0.12 -8.41
CA LEU A 191 6.17 0.18 -8.64
C LEU A 191 5.77 1.39 -9.49
N HIS A 192 6.27 2.58 -9.15
CA HIS A 192 5.99 3.83 -9.85
C HIS A 192 6.49 3.76 -11.30
N ALA A 193 7.67 3.19 -11.54
CA ALA A 193 8.18 2.98 -12.90
C ALA A 193 7.34 1.98 -13.73
N ILE A 194 6.94 0.84 -13.14
CA ILE A 194 6.14 -0.17 -13.83
C ILE A 194 4.73 0.40 -14.14
N SER A 195 4.11 1.08 -13.18
CA SER A 195 2.80 1.72 -13.39
C SER A 195 2.86 2.84 -14.44
N TYR A 196 3.91 3.67 -14.41
CA TYR A 196 4.16 4.65 -15.45
C TYR A 196 4.25 3.99 -16.84
N SER A 197 5.04 2.92 -16.97
CA SER A 197 5.16 2.20 -18.25
C SER A 197 3.84 1.60 -18.72
N GLY A 198 3.10 0.96 -17.81
CA GLY A 198 1.78 0.42 -18.11
C GLY A 198 0.80 1.49 -18.59
N MET A 199 0.83 2.69 -18.01
CA MET A 199 0.00 3.82 -18.43
C MET A 199 0.43 4.38 -19.80
N GLN A 200 1.72 4.58 -20.03
CA GLN A 200 2.23 5.07 -21.33
C GLN A 200 1.91 4.12 -22.49
N ARG A 201 1.79 2.82 -22.20
CA ARG A 201 1.48 1.78 -23.18
C ARG A 201 -0.01 1.46 -23.29
N GLY A 202 -0.86 2.09 -22.49
CA GLY A 202 -2.31 1.84 -22.46
C GLY A 202 -2.72 0.47 -21.88
N GLN A 203 -1.81 -0.22 -21.18
CA GLN A 203 -2.12 -1.45 -20.45
C GLN A 203 -2.82 -1.17 -19.13
N LEU A 204 -2.45 -0.06 -18.49
CA LEU A 204 -3.23 0.57 -17.43
C LEU A 204 -3.99 1.70 -18.12
N PRO A 205 -5.31 1.57 -18.31
CA PRO A 205 -6.04 2.52 -19.12
C PRO A 205 -6.02 3.88 -18.41
N SER A 206 -5.68 4.94 -19.15
CA SER A 206 -5.72 6.32 -18.65
C SER A 206 -7.15 6.80 -18.36
N SER A 207 -8.16 6.05 -18.81
CA SER A 207 -9.58 6.20 -18.53
C SER A 207 -10.11 4.94 -17.82
N GLY A 208 -11.11 5.07 -16.94
CA GLY A 208 -11.58 3.95 -16.11
C GLY A 208 -10.79 3.77 -14.80
N PHE A 209 -10.10 4.82 -14.37
CA PHE A 209 -9.59 4.99 -13.00
C PHE A 209 -10.63 5.63 -12.07
N ASP A 210 -11.88 5.78 -12.51
CA ASP A 210 -13.00 6.37 -11.76
C ASP A 210 -13.30 5.61 -10.44
N TRP A 211 -12.71 4.43 -10.25
CA TRP A 211 -12.78 3.64 -9.03
C TRP A 211 -11.57 3.82 -8.11
N LEU A 212 -10.48 4.47 -8.55
CA LEU A 212 -9.34 4.78 -7.68
C LEU A 212 -9.79 5.69 -6.52
N PHE A 213 -8.98 5.75 -5.48
CA PHE A 213 -9.22 6.70 -4.42
C PHE A 213 -9.05 8.13 -4.96
N ASP A 214 -10.07 8.96 -4.78
CA ASP A 214 -10.06 10.36 -5.16
C ASP A 214 -10.44 11.20 -3.93
N ALA A 215 -9.45 11.93 -3.41
CA ALA A 215 -9.62 12.82 -2.28
C ALA A 215 -10.51 14.05 -2.59
N SER A 216 -10.83 14.29 -3.86
CA SER A 216 -11.73 15.35 -4.32
C SER A 216 -13.21 14.98 -4.17
N GLU A 217 -13.54 13.68 -4.14
CA GLU A 217 -14.91 13.21 -3.94
C GLU A 217 -15.45 13.71 -2.60
N GLU A 218 -16.69 14.20 -2.59
CA GLU A 218 -17.28 14.89 -1.43
C GLU A 218 -17.20 14.06 -0.13
N ALA A 219 -17.42 12.75 -0.21
CA ALA A 219 -17.33 11.86 0.94
C ALA A 219 -15.89 11.77 1.49
N ALA A 220 -14.90 11.58 0.63
CA ALA A 220 -13.49 11.51 1.01
C ALA A 220 -12.99 12.86 1.53
N LYS A 221 -13.29 13.94 0.80
CA LYS A 221 -12.93 15.31 1.16
C LYS A 221 -13.47 15.70 2.53
N SER A 222 -14.75 15.41 2.78
CA SER A 222 -15.40 15.67 4.07
C SER A 222 -14.79 14.84 5.19
N ALA A 223 -14.58 13.54 4.97
CA ALA A 223 -13.97 12.65 5.95
C ALA A 223 -12.55 13.08 6.33
N ILE A 224 -11.69 13.37 5.34
CA ILE A 224 -10.30 13.81 5.58
C ILE A 224 -10.29 15.17 6.28
N THR A 225 -11.14 16.12 5.87
CA THR A 225 -11.21 17.44 6.50
C THR A 225 -11.64 17.33 7.96
N GLN A 226 -12.67 16.53 8.25
CA GLN A 226 -13.12 16.32 9.62
C GLN A 226 -12.04 15.63 10.46
N ALA A 227 -11.45 14.55 9.95
CA ALA A 227 -10.40 13.81 10.65
C ALA A 227 -9.17 14.68 10.91
N PHE A 228 -8.80 15.56 9.97
CA PHE A 228 -7.76 16.56 10.17
C PHE A 228 -8.09 17.48 11.35
N HIS A 229 -9.29 18.06 11.39
CA HIS A 229 -9.72 18.93 12.50
C HIS A 229 -9.74 18.20 13.85
N ASP A 230 -10.20 16.95 13.87
CA ASP A 230 -10.17 16.10 15.06
C ASP A 230 -8.73 15.85 15.51
N GLY A 231 -7.81 15.59 14.57
CA GLY A 231 -6.38 15.46 14.84
C GLY A 231 -5.76 16.75 15.38
N VAL A 232 -6.17 17.93 14.91
CA VAL A 232 -5.73 19.21 15.49
C VAL A 232 -6.18 19.35 16.94
N GLY A 233 -7.43 19.00 17.26
CA GLY A 233 -7.93 19.02 18.65
C GLY A 233 -7.18 18.05 19.57
N GLN A 234 -6.85 16.86 19.06
CA GLN A 234 -6.04 15.89 19.79
C GLN A 234 -4.59 16.38 20.00
N PHE A 235 -4.00 17.01 18.98
CA PHE A 235 -2.68 17.64 19.08
C PHE A 235 -2.65 18.74 20.14
N GLU A 236 -3.65 19.63 20.16
CA GLU A 236 -3.77 20.69 21.17
C GLU A 236 -3.87 20.13 22.59
N THR A 237 -4.58 19.01 22.74
CA THR A 237 -4.72 18.32 24.03
C THR A 237 -3.40 17.68 24.47
N ALA A 238 -2.67 17.06 23.53
CA ALA A 238 -1.39 16.40 23.81
C ALA A 238 -0.25 17.39 24.05
N PHE A 239 -0.28 18.56 23.39
CA PHE A 239 0.78 19.56 23.41
C PHE A 239 0.25 20.97 23.72
N PRO A 240 -0.29 21.21 24.94
CA PRO A 240 -0.92 22.48 25.30
C PRO A 240 0.04 23.69 25.22
N ASP A 241 1.34 23.46 25.41
CA ASP A 241 2.36 24.51 25.33
C ASP A 241 2.77 24.86 23.88
N GLN A 242 2.34 24.08 22.89
CA GLN A 242 2.67 24.27 21.47
C GLN A 242 1.65 25.16 20.73
N SER A 243 1.24 26.26 21.36
CA SER A 243 0.18 27.16 20.87
C SER A 243 0.43 27.74 19.46
N GLU A 244 1.69 27.94 19.10
CA GLU A 244 2.09 28.43 17.77
C GLU A 244 1.86 27.36 16.69
N LEU A 245 2.25 26.11 16.95
CA LEU A 245 2.03 24.98 16.04
C LEU A 245 0.53 24.65 15.91
N ALA A 246 -0.21 24.69 17.01
CA ALA A 246 -1.67 24.56 16.98
C ALA A 246 -2.31 25.65 16.11
N SER A 247 -1.85 26.90 16.23
CA SER A 247 -2.35 28.01 15.41
C SER A 247 -2.02 27.83 13.92
N LEU A 248 -0.85 27.30 13.60
CA LEU A 248 -0.47 26.92 12.23
C LEU A 248 -1.40 25.85 11.67
N LEU A 249 -1.63 24.77 12.43
CA LEU A 249 -2.50 23.67 12.03
C LEU A 249 -3.95 24.11 11.81
N ARG A 250 -4.49 25.01 12.66
CA ARG A 250 -5.83 25.58 12.45
C ARG A 250 -5.93 26.36 11.14
N ARG A 251 -4.93 27.20 10.83
CA ARG A 251 -4.87 27.94 9.55
C ARG A 251 -4.74 26.99 8.35
N LEU A 252 -3.97 25.91 8.49
CA LEU A 252 -3.88 24.87 7.47
C LEU A 252 -5.24 24.20 7.26
N GLY A 253 -5.97 23.89 8.34
CA GLY A 253 -7.30 23.29 8.32
C GLY A 253 -8.29 24.07 7.45
N GLU A 254 -8.26 25.40 7.49
CA GLU A 254 -9.10 26.26 6.62
C GLU A 254 -8.80 26.06 5.13
N ARG A 255 -7.58 25.63 4.78
CA ARG A 255 -7.11 25.42 3.41
C ARG A 255 -7.25 23.96 2.94
N VAL A 256 -7.41 23.00 3.85
CA VAL A 256 -7.49 21.56 3.54
C VAL A 256 -8.46 21.27 2.39
N PRO A 257 -9.72 21.76 2.41
CA PRO A 257 -10.66 21.49 1.31
C PRO A 257 -10.20 22.02 -0.06
N GLY A 258 -9.37 23.06 -0.10
CA GLY A 258 -8.82 23.58 -1.37
C GLY A 258 -7.56 22.86 -1.83
N ILE A 259 -6.88 22.15 -0.93
CA ILE A 259 -5.68 21.36 -1.21
C ILE A 259 -6.08 19.96 -1.71
N LEU A 260 -7.08 19.34 -1.07
CA LEU A 260 -7.63 18.06 -1.49
C LEU A 260 -8.27 18.18 -2.89
N GLY A 261 -7.76 17.41 -3.85
CA GLY A 261 -8.26 17.35 -5.23
C GLY A 261 -7.40 18.02 -6.29
N ASN A 262 -6.21 18.53 -5.96
CA ASN A 262 -5.23 18.98 -6.97
C ASN A 262 -4.26 17.87 -7.40
N GLU A 263 -4.53 16.61 -7.03
CA GLU A 263 -3.59 15.49 -7.18
C GLU A 263 -3.55 14.90 -8.61
N GLU A 264 -4.46 15.29 -9.52
CA GLU A 264 -4.59 14.65 -10.84
C GLU A 264 -3.70 15.27 -11.93
N GLU A 265 -3.08 16.41 -11.65
CA GLU A 265 -2.28 17.18 -12.61
C GLU A 265 -0.83 17.28 -12.15
N GLY A 266 0.10 16.86 -13.01
CA GLY A 266 1.53 16.94 -12.73
C GLY A 266 2.37 16.53 -13.93
N PRO A 267 3.67 16.91 -13.94
CA PRO A 267 4.58 16.58 -15.03
C PRO A 267 4.89 15.07 -15.12
N PHE A 268 4.74 14.32 -14.02
CA PHE A 268 4.98 12.89 -13.95
C PHE A 268 4.02 12.21 -12.98
N MET A 269 3.09 11.42 -13.52
CA MET A 269 2.02 10.77 -12.77
C MET A 269 2.19 9.25 -12.77
N VAL A 270 1.98 8.64 -11.60
CA VAL A 270 2.13 7.20 -11.37
C VAL A 270 0.94 6.66 -10.57
N LEU A 271 0.84 5.34 -10.42
CA LEU A 271 -0.03 4.77 -9.39
C LEU A 271 0.73 4.75 -8.07
N CYS A 272 0.29 5.61 -7.16
CA CYS A 272 0.78 5.68 -5.78
C CYS A 272 0.03 4.68 -4.91
N HIS A 273 0.70 4.13 -3.92
CA HIS A 273 0.10 3.33 -2.86
C HIS A 273 -0.97 4.13 -2.11
N GLY A 274 -0.71 5.41 -1.87
CA GLY A 274 -1.63 6.37 -1.27
C GLY A 274 -1.77 6.26 0.24
N ASP A 275 -1.38 5.13 0.84
CA ASP A 275 -1.30 4.92 2.29
C ASP A 275 0.04 4.25 2.69
N CYS A 276 1.17 4.77 2.20
CA CYS A 276 2.49 4.19 2.48
C CYS A 276 3.10 4.74 3.78
N TRP A 277 3.00 3.96 4.86
CA TRP A 277 3.59 4.26 6.18
C TRP A 277 4.08 2.95 6.83
N ALA A 278 4.81 3.03 7.94
CA ALA A 278 5.51 1.89 8.55
C ALA A 278 4.65 0.63 8.75
N ASN A 279 3.36 0.79 9.08
CA ASN A 279 2.45 -0.34 9.32
C ASN A 279 2.06 -1.10 8.04
N ASN A 280 2.14 -0.43 6.88
CA ASN A 280 1.79 -0.96 5.57
C ASN A 280 3.03 -1.44 4.79
N ILE A 281 4.17 -1.59 5.49
CA ILE A 281 5.43 -2.10 4.93
C ILE A 281 5.84 -3.33 5.72
N MET A 282 6.12 -4.42 5.00
CA MET A 282 6.70 -5.63 5.58
C MET A 282 8.12 -5.81 5.06
N PHE A 283 9.07 -6.06 5.94
CA PHE A 283 10.49 -6.21 5.59
C PHE A 283 10.92 -7.67 5.65
N LYS A 284 11.53 -8.19 4.58
CA LYS A 284 12.20 -9.50 4.58
C LYS A 284 13.46 -9.39 5.43
N VAL A 285 13.63 -10.27 6.40
CA VAL A 285 14.83 -10.29 7.24
C VAL A 285 15.69 -11.52 6.94
N ASN A 286 17.00 -11.31 6.84
CA ASN A 286 17.97 -12.41 6.72
C ASN A 286 18.17 -13.14 8.06
N ASP A 287 19.08 -14.12 8.10
CA ASP A 287 19.41 -14.89 9.31
C ASP A 287 19.97 -14.05 10.47
N ALA A 288 20.56 -12.90 10.17
CA ALA A 288 21.05 -11.94 11.16
C ALA A 288 19.96 -10.96 11.64
N GLY A 289 18.72 -11.08 11.15
CA GLY A 289 17.63 -10.15 11.47
C GLY A 289 17.73 -8.81 10.74
N VAL A 290 18.59 -8.69 9.73
CA VAL A 290 18.78 -7.45 8.96
C VAL A 290 17.74 -7.41 7.82
N PRO A 291 17.01 -6.29 7.66
CA PRO A 291 16.14 -6.06 6.51
C PRO A 291 16.91 -6.12 5.19
N ILE A 292 16.41 -6.89 4.24
CA ILE A 292 17.04 -7.07 2.91
C ILE A 292 16.08 -6.79 1.74
N ASP A 293 14.79 -6.71 2.01
CA ASP A 293 13.75 -6.44 1.01
C ASP A 293 12.50 -5.85 1.67
N ALA A 294 11.63 -5.20 0.90
CA ALA A 294 10.39 -4.59 1.37
C ALA A 294 9.21 -4.94 0.46
N MET A 295 8.07 -5.28 1.08
CA MET A 295 6.80 -5.51 0.41
C MET A 295 5.77 -4.49 0.91
N LEU A 296 4.96 -3.97 0.00
CA LEU A 296 3.89 -3.01 0.29
C LEU A 296 2.55 -3.74 0.39
N VAL A 297 1.77 -3.43 1.41
CA VAL A 297 0.47 -4.05 1.70
C VAL A 297 -0.59 -3.00 2.00
N ASP A 298 -1.86 -3.38 1.89
CA ASP A 298 -3.02 -2.51 2.16
C ASP A 298 -3.25 -1.42 1.09
N TRP A 299 -3.78 -1.84 -0.06
CA TRP A 299 -3.87 -1.00 -1.27
C TRP A 299 -5.22 -0.25 -1.39
N GLN A 300 -5.91 -0.05 -0.27
CA GLN A 300 -7.24 0.56 -0.22
C GLN A 300 -7.28 2.04 -0.63
N CYS A 301 -6.13 2.72 -0.64
CA CYS A 301 -5.99 4.14 -1.00
C CYS A 301 -5.24 4.34 -2.33
N VAL A 302 -5.11 3.29 -3.16
CA VAL A 302 -4.39 3.40 -4.43
C VAL A 302 -5.01 4.50 -5.29
N ARG A 303 -4.15 5.39 -5.79
CA ARG A 303 -4.55 6.58 -6.54
C ARG A 303 -3.53 6.97 -7.58
N ARG A 304 -3.96 7.74 -8.56
CA ARG A 304 -3.06 8.33 -9.56
C ARG A 304 -2.63 9.70 -9.04
N ALA A 305 -1.35 9.83 -8.69
CA ALA A 305 -0.78 11.03 -8.11
C ALA A 305 0.68 11.23 -8.54
N SER A 306 1.30 12.34 -8.11
CA SER A 306 2.75 12.49 -8.15
C SER A 306 3.41 11.41 -7.28
N PRO A 307 4.54 10.82 -7.70
CA PRO A 307 5.28 9.85 -6.87
C PRO A 307 5.69 10.42 -5.51
N THR A 308 5.83 11.74 -5.40
CA THR A 308 6.24 12.39 -4.15
C THR A 308 5.15 12.41 -3.10
N SER A 309 3.89 12.13 -3.45
CA SER A 309 2.80 11.97 -2.49
C SER A 309 3.07 10.81 -1.51
N ASP A 310 3.46 9.64 -2.03
CA ASP A 310 3.86 8.50 -1.19
C ASP A 310 5.14 8.80 -0.40
N LEU A 311 6.13 9.46 -1.01
CA LEU A 311 7.39 9.80 -0.34
C LEU A 311 7.16 10.77 0.82
N ALA A 312 6.37 11.82 0.61
CA ALA A 312 6.06 12.82 1.63
C ALA A 312 5.34 12.18 2.82
N PHE A 313 4.29 11.39 2.56
CA PHE A 313 3.56 10.72 3.63
C PHE A 313 4.42 9.70 4.39
N LEU A 314 5.18 8.86 3.68
CA LEU A 314 6.10 7.89 4.28
C LEU A 314 7.11 8.57 5.21
N LEU A 315 7.80 9.59 4.69
CA LEU A 315 8.90 10.23 5.41
C LEU A 315 8.38 11.02 6.63
N LEU A 316 7.26 11.73 6.50
CA LEU A 316 6.69 12.52 7.62
C LEU A 316 6.06 11.63 8.70
N SER A 317 5.41 10.52 8.32
CA SER A 317 4.75 9.62 9.28
C SER A 317 5.74 8.71 10.01
N SER A 318 6.76 8.23 9.29
CA SER A 318 7.51 7.04 9.69
C SER A 318 8.99 7.28 10.01
N THR A 319 9.53 8.49 9.82
CA THR A 319 10.93 8.81 10.16
C THR A 319 11.02 9.94 11.18
N ASP A 320 12.12 10.00 11.94
CA ASP A 320 12.40 11.15 12.77
C ASP A 320 12.96 12.33 11.96
N ARG A 321 12.89 13.52 12.55
CA ARG A 321 13.34 14.77 11.92
C ARG A 321 14.85 14.79 11.65
N THR A 322 15.66 14.14 12.50
CA THR A 322 17.12 14.10 12.35
C THR A 322 17.51 13.35 11.09
N LEU A 323 16.90 12.19 10.84
CA LEU A 323 17.09 11.39 9.63
C LEU A 323 16.75 12.21 8.39
N ARG A 324 15.58 12.88 8.38
CA ARG A 324 15.17 13.71 7.23
C ARG A 324 16.15 14.84 6.96
N HIS A 325 16.53 15.60 7.99
CA HIS A 325 17.51 16.69 7.84
C HIS A 325 18.86 16.22 7.31
N GLN A 326 19.31 15.02 7.69
CA GLN A 326 20.63 14.49 7.28
C GLN A 326 20.61 13.78 5.92
N HIS A 327 19.48 13.19 5.54
CA HIS A 327 19.45 12.21 4.45
C HIS A 327 18.42 12.46 3.38
N ILE A 328 17.57 13.49 3.46
CA ILE A 328 16.47 13.66 2.50
C ILE A 328 16.95 13.72 1.05
N ASP A 329 17.98 14.50 0.74
CA ASP A 329 18.52 14.60 -0.63
C ASP A 329 19.05 13.25 -1.13
N ASN A 330 19.71 12.48 -0.24
CA ASN A 330 20.22 11.15 -0.58
C ASN A 330 19.09 10.14 -0.79
N ILE A 331 18.01 10.24 -0.01
CA ILE A 331 16.82 9.37 -0.15
C ILE A 331 16.12 9.66 -1.47
N LEU A 332 15.91 10.93 -1.82
CA LEU A 332 15.29 11.34 -3.08
C LEU A 332 16.16 10.96 -4.29
N ALA A 333 17.48 11.17 -4.20
CA ALA A 333 18.42 10.74 -5.24
C ALA A 333 18.43 9.21 -5.41
N HIS A 334 18.38 8.44 -4.32
CA HIS A 334 18.30 6.98 -4.36
C HIS A 334 16.99 6.52 -5.02
N TYR A 335 15.85 7.08 -4.61
CA TYR A 335 14.55 6.84 -5.24
C TYR A 335 14.60 7.14 -6.75
N TYR A 336 15.05 8.34 -7.13
CA TYR A 336 15.10 8.78 -8.52
C TYR A 336 16.02 7.89 -9.38
N SER A 337 17.14 7.43 -8.83
CA SER A 337 18.05 6.51 -9.51
C SER A 337 17.36 5.18 -9.85
N ILE A 338 16.66 4.57 -8.89
CA ILE A 338 15.94 3.31 -9.11
C ILE A 338 14.75 3.51 -10.07
N LEU A 339 14.04 4.63 -9.96
CA LEU A 339 12.95 5.00 -10.87
C LEU A 339 13.49 5.10 -12.30
N THR A 340 14.59 5.84 -12.49
CA THR A 340 15.26 6.02 -13.79
C THR A 340 15.71 4.70 -14.38
N GLU A 341 16.42 3.89 -13.60
CA GLU A 341 16.89 2.58 -14.03
C GLU A 341 15.72 1.68 -14.48
N THR A 342 14.64 1.66 -13.70
CA THR A 342 13.48 0.81 -13.98
C THR A 342 12.69 1.31 -15.20
N VAL A 343 12.48 2.62 -15.35
CA VAL A 343 11.83 3.21 -16.54
C VAL A 343 12.65 2.93 -17.81
N ASN A 344 13.99 3.05 -17.72
CA ASN A 344 14.88 2.72 -18.83
C ASN A 344 14.81 1.23 -19.20
N LYS A 345 14.73 0.32 -18.21
CA LYS A 345 14.49 -1.12 -18.46
C LYS A 345 13.14 -1.35 -19.15
N CYS A 346 12.13 -0.53 -18.88
CA CYS A 346 10.86 -0.54 -19.59
C CYS A 346 10.93 -0.04 -21.04
N GLY A 347 12.07 0.47 -21.50
CA GLY A 347 12.26 1.04 -22.83
C GLY A 347 11.60 2.41 -22.99
N LEU A 348 11.45 3.15 -21.89
CA LEU A 348 10.94 4.51 -21.83
C LEU A 348 12.03 5.43 -21.26
N GLU A 349 11.80 6.74 -21.32
CA GLU A 349 12.69 7.74 -20.74
C GLU A 349 11.89 8.59 -19.73
N LEU A 350 12.54 8.99 -18.63
CA LEU A 350 11.94 9.90 -17.66
C LEU A 350 11.88 11.36 -18.14
N SER A 351 12.75 11.74 -19.08
CA SER A 351 12.82 13.12 -19.57
C SER A 351 11.44 13.63 -20.04
N PRO A 352 11.01 14.83 -19.62
CA PRO A 352 11.79 15.89 -18.96
C PRO A 352 11.83 15.81 -17.42
N TYR A 353 11.27 14.78 -16.79
CA TYR A 353 11.22 14.66 -15.33
C TYR A 353 12.63 14.49 -14.73
N SER A 354 13.10 15.49 -13.99
CA SER A 354 14.45 15.55 -13.42
C SER A 354 14.45 15.36 -11.90
N LEU A 355 15.63 15.09 -11.32
CA LEU A 355 15.80 15.05 -9.87
C LEU A 355 15.40 16.40 -9.21
N ASP A 356 15.71 17.52 -9.86
CA ASP A 356 15.31 18.85 -9.36
C ASP A 356 13.78 19.02 -9.33
N MET A 357 13.07 18.47 -10.32
CA MET A 357 11.61 18.44 -10.32
C MET A 357 11.06 17.57 -9.20
N LEU A 358 11.63 16.38 -8.99
CA LEU A 358 11.27 15.52 -7.85
C LEU A 358 11.48 16.23 -6.51
N HIS A 359 12.59 16.95 -6.34
CA HIS A 359 12.86 17.73 -5.12
C HIS A 359 11.82 18.84 -4.92
N ALA A 360 11.48 19.58 -5.98
CA ALA A 360 10.48 20.65 -5.92
C ALA A 360 9.08 20.12 -5.60
N GLU A 361 8.68 19.01 -6.22
CA GLU A 361 7.39 18.35 -5.96
C GLU A 361 7.35 17.77 -4.54
N TYR A 362 8.42 17.11 -4.09
CA TYR A 362 8.49 16.61 -2.71
C TYR A 362 8.35 17.74 -1.70
N HIS A 363 9.04 18.86 -1.92
CA HIS A 363 8.91 20.02 -1.06
C HIS A 363 7.46 20.53 -0.98
N ALA A 364 6.74 20.59 -2.11
CA ALA A 364 5.33 20.98 -2.13
C ALA A 364 4.40 19.93 -1.46
N GLU A 365 4.60 18.65 -1.74
CA GLU A 365 3.76 17.54 -1.24
C GLU A 365 3.89 17.29 0.26
N ARG A 366 4.91 17.85 0.93
CA ARG A 366 5.00 17.79 2.40
C ARG A 366 3.75 18.34 3.09
N VAL A 367 3.08 19.33 2.49
CA VAL A 367 1.82 19.86 3.03
C VAL A 367 0.73 18.79 3.00
N SER A 368 0.52 18.14 1.85
CA SER A 368 -0.43 17.03 1.70
C SER A 368 -0.09 15.86 2.62
N GLY A 369 1.19 15.49 2.70
CA GLY A 369 1.68 14.45 3.61
C GLY A 369 1.42 14.76 5.08
N LEU A 370 1.55 16.03 5.50
CA LEU A 370 1.19 16.45 6.86
C LEU A 370 -0.33 16.40 7.07
N ILE A 371 -1.13 16.83 6.09
CA ILE A 371 -2.59 16.71 6.16
C ILE A 371 -2.99 15.25 6.39
N GLN A 372 -2.39 14.32 5.65
CA GLN A 372 -2.64 12.89 5.84
C GLN A 372 -2.20 12.41 7.22
N CYS A 373 -1.04 12.82 7.73
CA CYS A 373 -0.60 12.47 9.09
C CYS A 373 -1.57 13.00 10.17
N MET A 374 -2.05 14.23 10.03
CA MET A 374 -2.99 14.85 10.96
C MET A 374 -4.39 14.24 10.86
N ALA A 375 -4.83 13.84 9.66
CA ALA A 375 -6.09 13.11 9.47
C ALA A 375 -6.02 11.69 10.07
N SER A 376 -4.83 11.12 10.22
CA SER A 376 -4.58 9.83 10.87
C SER A 376 -3.99 9.97 12.28
N TYR A 377 -4.26 11.08 12.99
CA TYR A 377 -3.66 11.35 14.30
C TYR A 377 -3.95 10.26 15.35
N ASP A 378 -5.10 9.59 15.23
CA ASP A 378 -5.51 8.45 16.06
C ASP A 378 -4.51 7.28 16.00
N CYS A 379 -3.79 7.11 14.88
CA CYS A 379 -2.72 6.13 14.74
C CYS A 379 -1.47 6.49 15.56
N PHE A 380 -1.32 7.76 15.97
CA PHE A 380 -0.17 8.26 16.73
C PHE A 380 -0.44 8.30 18.24
N VAL A 381 -1.68 8.54 18.68
CA VAL A 381 -2.00 8.77 20.11
C VAL A 381 -1.73 7.59 21.04
N ALA A 382 -1.61 6.38 20.48
CA ALA A 382 -1.31 5.19 21.26
C ALA A 382 0.11 5.21 21.88
N ASP A 383 1.01 6.05 21.37
CA ASP A 383 2.41 6.09 21.78
C ASP A 383 2.98 7.53 21.78
N GLN A 384 3.63 7.92 22.88
CA GLN A 384 4.21 9.25 23.03
C GLN A 384 5.28 9.57 21.97
N ALA A 385 6.12 8.59 21.59
CA ALA A 385 7.16 8.79 20.60
C ALA A 385 6.57 9.04 19.19
N CYS A 386 5.44 8.41 18.88
CA CYS A 386 4.68 8.71 17.65
C CYS A 386 4.19 10.17 17.66
N MET A 387 3.55 10.61 18.74
CA MET A 387 3.05 11.98 18.84
C MET A 387 4.18 13.02 18.75
N GLU A 388 5.32 12.75 19.40
CA GLU A 388 6.50 13.63 19.33
C GLU A 388 7.09 13.71 17.92
N ARG A 389 7.17 12.57 17.21
CA ARG A 389 7.60 12.52 15.82
C ARG A 389 6.69 13.35 14.91
N LEU A 390 5.36 13.26 15.10
CA LEU A 390 4.41 14.06 14.33
C LEU A 390 4.53 15.56 14.66
N ARG A 391 4.67 15.92 15.94
CA ARG A 391 4.95 17.31 16.35
C ARG A 391 6.19 17.85 15.66
N ASP A 392 7.26 17.07 15.59
CA ASP A 392 8.51 17.50 14.93
C ASP A 392 8.32 17.68 13.41
N SER A 393 7.45 16.88 12.78
CA SER A 393 7.05 17.09 11.38
C SER A 393 6.26 18.39 11.17
N VAL A 394 5.37 18.76 12.11
CA VAL A 394 4.66 20.07 12.07
C VAL A 394 5.64 21.23 12.20
N GLU A 395 6.61 21.12 13.12
CA GLU A 395 7.67 22.10 13.34
C GLU A 395 8.55 22.28 12.09
N GLU A 396 8.93 21.19 11.43
CA GLU A 396 9.72 21.23 10.19
C GLU A 396 8.97 21.90 9.03
N LEU A 397 7.64 21.75 8.97
CA LEU A 397 6.83 22.48 7.98
C LEU A 397 6.77 23.97 8.29
N ARG A 398 6.65 24.35 9.57
CA ARG A 398 6.70 25.76 10.00
C ARG A 398 7.98 26.44 9.53
N GLU A 399 9.13 25.81 9.73
CA GLU A 399 10.43 26.36 9.36
C GLU A 399 10.62 26.51 7.85
N SER A 400 9.93 25.68 7.05
CA SER A 400 10.01 25.71 5.58
C SER A 400 9.14 26.79 4.92
N ASN A 401 8.37 27.59 5.68
CA ASN A 401 7.43 28.61 5.18
C ASN A 401 6.43 28.09 4.13
N LEU A 402 6.10 26.78 4.18
CA LEU A 402 5.14 26.14 3.29
C LEU A 402 3.67 26.40 3.68
N VAL A 403 3.42 26.75 4.95
CA VAL A 403 2.08 26.83 5.56
C VAL A 403 1.91 28.11 6.35
#